data_AF-A0A7V9NMS4-F1
#
_entry.id   AF-A0A7V9NMS4-F1
#
_cell.length_a   1.000
_cell.length_b   1.000
_cell.length_c   1.000
_cell.angle_alpha   90.00
_cell.angle_beta   90.00
_cell.angle_gamma   90.00
#
_symmetry.space_group_name_H-M   'P 1'
#
loop_
_entity.id
_entity.type
_entity.pdbx_description
1 polymer ?
#
loop_
_entity_poly.entity_id
_entity_poly.type
_entity_poly.pdbx_seq_one_letter_code
_entity_poly.pdbx_strand_id
1 'polypeptide(L)'
;MAKENLNLKRKIIHAGGWQVAKRVAKSVPYVGTVMAIGLVGYDIKRKGVVKGIANAGLDAIPFVGLGKNVVEFFTGDLLPDKDTVNQKK
;
A
#
# COMPACT_ATOMS: atom_id res chain seq x y z
N MET A 1 37.47 -18.17 -12.81
CA MET A 1 36.89 -18.73 -11.56
C MET A 1 36.24 -17.67 -10.64
N ALA A 2 36.88 -16.54 -10.30
CA ALA A 2 36.30 -15.57 -9.34
C ALA A 2 34.99 -14.88 -9.81
N LYS A 3 34.87 -14.57 -11.11
CA LYS A 3 33.72 -13.85 -11.70
C LYS A 3 32.43 -14.67 -11.71
N GLU A 4 32.57 -16.00 -11.82
CA GLU A 4 31.45 -16.95 -11.85
C GLU A 4 30.82 -17.13 -10.47
N ASN A 5 31.66 -17.22 -9.43
CA ASN A 5 31.24 -17.27 -8.03
C ASN A 5 30.46 -16.02 -7.59
N LEU A 6 30.85 -14.83 -8.06
CA LEU A 6 30.11 -13.59 -7.79
C LEU A 6 28.71 -13.59 -8.42
N ASN A 7 28.58 -14.12 -9.63
CA ASN A 7 27.30 -14.19 -10.33
C ASN A 7 26.35 -15.22 -9.66
N LEU A 8 26.90 -16.36 -9.24
CA LEU A 8 26.14 -17.39 -8.52
C LEU A 8 25.64 -16.86 -7.15
N LYS A 9 26.51 -16.20 -6.37
CA LYS A 9 26.12 -15.59 -5.09
C LYS A 9 25.03 -14.55 -5.27
N ARG A 10 25.14 -13.70 -6.30
CA ARG A 10 24.14 -12.67 -6.60
C ARG A 10 22.79 -13.29 -6.97
N LYS A 11 22.79 -14.38 -7.74
CA LYS A 11 21.57 -15.11 -8.13
C LYS A 11 20.89 -15.79 -6.95
N ILE A 12 21.66 -16.37 -6.02
CA ILE A 12 21.15 -16.96 -4.79
C ILE A 12 20.58 -15.90 -3.85
N ILE A 13 21.30 -14.78 -3.66
CA ILE A 13 20.82 -13.65 -2.84
C ILE A 13 19.55 -13.05 -3.44
N HIS A 14 19.48 -12.92 -4.76
CA HIS A 14 18.30 -12.41 -5.45
C HIS A 14 17.11 -13.38 -5.32
N ALA A 15 17.33 -14.68 -5.51
CA ALA A 15 16.28 -15.68 -5.36
C ALA A 15 15.77 -15.80 -3.91
N GLY A 16 16.68 -15.85 -2.94
CA GLY A 16 16.34 -15.86 -1.52
C GLY A 16 15.64 -14.57 -1.08
N GLY A 17 16.16 -13.42 -1.52
CA GLY A 17 15.55 -12.11 -1.28
C GLY A 17 14.15 -12.00 -1.89
N TRP A 18 13.93 -12.52 -3.08
CA TRP A 18 12.62 -12.52 -3.74
C TRP A 18 11.58 -13.37 -2.99
N GLN A 19 11.98 -14.50 -2.41
CA GLN A 19 11.08 -15.32 -1.60
C GLN A 19 10.72 -14.63 -0.28
N VAL A 20 11.68 -14.00 0.38
CA VAL A 20 11.43 -13.21 1.59
C VAL A 20 10.53 -12.02 1.28
N ALA A 21 10.84 -11.26 0.23
CA ALA A 21 10.03 -10.13 -0.22
C ALA A 21 8.59 -10.56 -0.52
N LYS A 22 8.38 -11.68 -1.23
CA LYS A 22 7.04 -12.24 -1.47
C LYS A 22 6.30 -12.60 -0.18
N ARG A 23 7.00 -13.17 0.80
CA ARG A 23 6.41 -13.52 2.10
C ARG A 23 6.02 -12.27 2.90
N VAL A 24 6.88 -11.25 2.92
CA VAL A 24 6.60 -9.96 3.55
C VAL A 24 5.44 -9.26 2.87
N ALA A 25 5.43 -9.19 1.53
CA ALA A 25 4.34 -8.59 0.77
C ALA A 25 2.99 -9.25 1.08
N LYS A 26 2.95 -10.59 1.18
CA LYS A 26 1.74 -11.33 1.57
C LYS A 26 1.30 -11.08 3.02
N SER A 27 2.18 -10.57 3.87
CA SER A 27 1.85 -10.22 5.26
C SER A 27 1.25 -8.81 5.40
N VAL A 28 1.44 -7.95 4.39
CA VAL A 28 0.97 -6.56 4.39
C VAL A 28 -0.53 -6.42 4.69
N PRO A 29 -1.45 -7.22 4.10
CA PRO A 29 -2.87 -7.10 4.40
C PRO A 29 -3.16 -7.35 5.88
N TYR A 30 -2.58 -8.39 6.48
CA TYR A 30 -2.81 -8.75 7.87
C TYR A 30 -2.22 -7.71 8.84
N VAL A 31 -0.97 -7.30 8.62
CA VAL A 31 -0.30 -6.29 9.45
C VAL A 31 -1.00 -4.94 9.32
N GLY A 32 -1.38 -4.56 8.10
CA GLY A 32 -2.14 -3.34 7.82
C GLY A 32 -3.50 -3.33 8.51
N THR A 33 -4.25 -4.43 8.47
CA THR A 33 -5.54 -4.54 9.17
C THR A 33 -5.38 -4.42 10.69
N VAL A 34 -4.40 -5.08 11.29
CA VAL A 34 -4.15 -4.98 12.74
C VAL A 34 -3.77 -3.54 13.13
N MET A 35 -2.88 -2.90 12.36
CA MET A 35 -2.52 -1.50 12.54
C MET A 35 -3.76 -0.58 12.44
N ALA A 36 -4.58 -0.75 11.40
CA ALA A 36 -5.76 0.07 11.17
C ALA A 36 -6.77 -0.05 12.33
N ILE A 37 -7.06 -1.28 12.77
CA ILE A 37 -7.95 -1.52 13.92
C ILE A 37 -7.36 -0.90 15.19
N GLY A 38 -6.06 -1.07 15.43
CA GLY A 38 -5.39 -0.50 16.60
C GLY A 38 -5.43 1.03 16.63
N LEU A 39 -5.18 1.69 15.48
CA LEU A 39 -5.26 3.14 15.33
C LEU A 39 -6.67 3.65 15.55
N VAL A 40 -7.67 3.03 14.91
CA VAL A 40 -9.08 3.40 15.10
C VAL A 40 -9.50 3.21 16.57
N GLY A 41 -9.12 2.10 17.19
CA GLY A 41 -9.39 1.86 18.61
C GLY A 41 -8.72 2.87 19.53
N TYR A 42 -7.48 3.27 19.22
CA TYR A 42 -6.74 4.29 19.95
C TYR A 42 -7.40 5.67 19.85
N ASP A 43 -7.82 6.09 18.66
CA ASP A 43 -8.53 7.35 18.46
C ASP A 43 -9.90 7.34 19.16
N ILE A 44 -10.63 6.22 19.12
CA ILE A 44 -11.90 6.06 19.86
C ILE A 44 -11.67 6.22 21.37
N LYS A 45 -10.64 5.57 21.92
CA LYS A 45 -10.31 5.67 23.36
C LYS A 45 -9.94 7.09 23.79
N ARG A 46 -9.30 7.87 22.90
CA ARG A 46 -8.78 9.20 23.23
C ARG A 46 -9.77 10.34 22.95
N LYS A 47 -10.64 10.21 21.93
CA LYS A 47 -11.53 11.27 21.44
C LYS A 47 -13.04 10.96 21.59
N GLY A 48 -13.41 9.72 21.90
CA GLY A 48 -14.79 9.23 21.91
C GLY A 48 -15.29 8.83 20.52
N VAL A 49 -16.22 7.86 20.44
CA VAL A 49 -16.64 7.17 19.21
C VAL A 49 -17.05 8.13 18.09
N VAL A 50 -17.83 9.18 18.41
CA VAL A 50 -18.38 10.11 17.41
C VAL A 50 -17.32 11.04 16.81
N LYS A 51 -16.46 11.64 17.65
CA LYS A 51 -15.34 12.49 17.17
C LYS A 51 -14.23 11.66 16.51
N GLY A 52 -14.01 10.42 16.97
CA GLY A 52 -13.05 9.48 16.39
C GLY A 52 -13.42 9.07 14.97
N ILE A 53 -14.68 8.67 14.73
CA ILE A 53 -15.16 8.29 13.39
C ILE A 53 -15.16 9.49 12.44
N ALA A 54 -15.60 10.67 12.89
CA ALA A 54 -15.59 11.87 12.04
C ALA A 54 -14.17 12.30 11.64
N ASN A 55 -13.20 12.23 12.57
CA ASN A 55 -11.81 12.56 12.28
C ASN A 55 -11.12 11.50 11.41
N ALA A 56 -11.35 10.22 11.69
CA ALA A 56 -10.85 9.12 10.86
C ALA A 56 -11.48 9.12 9.46
N GLY A 57 -12.75 9.50 9.34
CA GLY A 57 -13.44 9.67 8.06
C GLY A 57 -12.90 10.84 7.24
N LEU A 58 -12.56 11.96 7.89
CA LEU A 58 -11.86 13.08 7.25
C LEU A 58 -10.45 12.69 6.81
N ASP A 59 -9.70 11.98 7.67
CA ASP A 59 -8.37 11.46 7.33
C ASP A 59 -8.43 10.38 6.23
N ALA A 60 -9.54 9.64 6.10
CA ALA A 60 -9.74 8.62 5.06
C ALA A 60 -9.83 9.18 3.64
N ILE A 61 -10.22 10.45 3.45
CA ILE A 61 -10.38 11.08 2.14
C ILE A 61 -9.06 11.05 1.33
N PRO A 62 -7.89 11.43 1.88
CA PRO A 62 -6.61 11.24 1.18
C PRO A 62 -6.18 9.77 1.06
N PHE A 63 -6.65 8.85 1.93
CA PHE A 63 -6.36 7.42 1.80
C PHE A 63 -7.08 6.75 0.63
N VAL A 64 -8.24 7.26 0.18
CA VAL A 64 -8.92 6.71 -1.01
C VAL A 64 -8.10 6.99 -2.27
N GLY A 65 -7.50 8.18 -2.38
CA GLY A 65 -6.57 8.53 -3.46
C GLY A 65 -5.27 7.73 -3.42
N LEU A 66 -4.70 7.54 -2.23
CA LEU A 66 -3.54 6.67 -2.02
C LEU A 66 -3.86 5.21 -2.37
N GLY A 67 -5.02 4.73 -1.96
CA GLY A 67 -5.50 3.37 -2.24
C GLY A 67 -5.67 3.13 -3.74
N LYS A 68 -6.22 4.11 -4.48
CA LYS A 68 -6.29 4.06 -5.95
C LYS A 68 -4.91 3.96 -6.59
N ASN A 69 -3.97 4.83 -6.22
CA ASN A 69 -2.61 4.78 -6.75
C ASN A 69 -1.92 3.42 -6.50
N VAL A 70 -2.13 2.84 -5.31
CA VAL A 70 -1.59 1.51 -4.98
C VAL A 70 -2.26 0.43 -5.83
N VAL A 71 -3.58 0.47 -5.95
CA VAL A 71 -4.33 -0.53 -6.74
C VAL A 71 -3.97 -0.42 -8.23
N GLU A 72 -3.85 0.79 -8.78
CA GLU A 72 -3.42 1.07 -10.16
C GLU A 72 -1.99 0.58 -10.41
N PHE A 73 -1.08 0.79 -9.44
CA PHE A 73 0.31 0.32 -9.53
C PHE A 73 0.42 -1.21 -9.60
N PHE A 74 -0.45 -1.95 -8.90
CA PHE A 74 -0.39 -3.42 -8.85
C PHE A 74 -1.27 -4.12 -9.91
N THR A 75 -2.37 -3.51 -10.33
CA THR A 75 -3.36 -4.16 -11.23
C THR A 75 -3.20 -3.69 -12.69
N GLY A 76 -2.54 -2.55 -12.92
CA GLY A 76 -2.65 -1.82 -14.19
C GLY A 76 -3.93 -1.00 -14.24
N ASP A 77 -3.92 0.10 -15.00
CA ASP A 77 -4.92 1.17 -15.03
C ASP A 77 -6.38 0.68 -14.94
N LEU A 78 -7.06 0.98 -13.82
CA LEU A 78 -8.45 0.58 -13.56
C LEU A 78 -9.45 1.74 -13.70
N LEU A 79 -8.96 2.97 -13.90
CA LEU A 79 -9.76 4.17 -14.01
C LEU A 79 -9.26 4.97 -15.22
N PRO A 80 -9.69 4.60 -16.44
CA PRO A 80 -9.32 5.33 -17.63
C PRO A 80 -9.70 6.81 -17.47
N ASP A 81 -8.71 7.66 -17.73
CA ASP A 81 -8.86 9.11 -17.65
C ASP A 81 -10.00 9.53 -18.58
N LYS A 82 -10.96 10.30 -18.04
CA LYS A 82 -11.94 10.93 -18.92
C LYS A 82 -11.22 12.10 -19.56
N ASP A 83 -10.89 11.94 -20.83
CA ASP A 83 -10.50 13.02 -21.72
C ASP A 83 -11.30 14.26 -21.33
N THR A 84 -10.59 15.29 -20.90
CA THR A 84 -11.15 16.59 -20.57
C THR A 84 -11.66 17.22 -21.88
N VAL A 85 -12.84 16.78 -22.33
CA VAL A 85 -13.63 17.43 -23.37
C VAL A 85 -14.23 18.69 -22.74
N ASN A 86 -13.39 19.69 -22.44
CA ASN A 86 -13.78 21.08 -22.50
C ASN A 86 -12.56 22.02 -22.47
N GLN A 87 -11.76 21.99 -23.53
CA GLN A 87 -10.88 23.10 -23.87
C GLN A 87 -11.38 23.72 -25.17
N LYS A 88 -12.36 24.62 -25.05
CA LYS A 88 -12.55 25.76 -25.97
C LYS A 88 -13.51 26.76 -25.33
N LYS A 89 -12.95 27.80 -24.74
CA LYS A 89 -13.60 29.10 -24.62
C LYS A 89 -12.61 30.16 -25.10
#